data_AF-A0A179HPM3-F1
#
_entry.id   AF-A0A179HPM3-F1
#
_cell.length_a   1.000
_cell.length_b   1.000
_cell.length_c   1.000
_cell.angle_alpha   90.00
_cell.angle_beta   90.00
_cell.angle_gamma   90.00
#
_symmetry.space_group_name_H-M   'P 1'
#
loop_
_entity.id
_entity.type
_entity.pdbx_description
1 polymer ?
#
loop_
_entity_poly.entity_id
_entity_poly.type
_entity_poly.pdbx_seq_one_letter_code
_entity_poly.pdbx_strand_id
1 'polypeptide(L)'
;MYQFITKISDQDAIYAIFYPTTTLLEAVANALKSTDSSELLASSRSLSAMSSAPSPPAGHFNVLYFASASSFTGKEQEALPAPMPLGKLFAELEARHPGLKAKILDSCLVTVNLDYVDVPADGSNEGAVIQEADEVAIIPPVSSG
;
A
#
# COMPACT_ATOMS: atom_id res chain seq x y z
N MET A 1 37.13 22.28 -11.18
CA MET A 1 37.30 22.38 -12.64
C MET A 1 36.35 21.32 -13.21
N TYR A 2 35.17 21.59 -13.78
CA TYR A 2 34.60 22.77 -14.44
C TYR A 2 33.23 23.16 -13.86
N GLN A 3 32.95 24.45 -13.92
CA GLN A 3 31.66 25.10 -13.70
C GLN A 3 30.81 25.02 -14.97
N PHE A 4 29.49 24.85 -14.84
CA PHE A 4 28.53 25.41 -15.79
C PHE A 4 27.50 26.23 -15.03
N ILE A 5 27.68 27.54 -15.12
CA ILE A 5 26.73 28.55 -14.71
C ILE A 5 25.81 28.79 -15.91
N THR A 6 24.49 28.69 -15.72
CA THR A 6 23.55 29.49 -16.52
C THR A 6 22.76 30.37 -15.55
N LYS A 7 22.98 31.67 -15.71
CA LYS A 7 22.39 32.81 -15.00
C LYS A 7 21.16 33.22 -15.86
N ILE A 8 19.96 33.48 -15.36
CA ILE A 8 19.46 34.70 -14.70
C ILE A 8 17.92 34.50 -14.64
N SER A 9 17.26 34.84 -13.52
CA SER A 9 16.20 35.87 -13.50
C SER A 9 15.59 36.01 -12.10
N ASP A 10 15.35 37.25 -11.72
CA ASP A 10 15.12 37.80 -10.39
C ASP A 10 13.91 37.30 -9.58
N GLN A 11 14.03 37.56 -8.25
CA GLN A 11 12.99 37.73 -7.21
C GLN A 11 12.24 36.48 -6.72
N ASP A 12 12.60 35.93 -5.55
CA ASP A 12 12.09 36.39 -4.24
C ASP A 12 12.47 35.44 -3.08
N ALA A 13 12.56 36.03 -1.89
CA ALA A 13 12.42 35.42 -0.57
C ALA A 13 13.52 34.44 -0.07
N ILE A 14 14.39 35.04 0.73
CA ILE A 14 15.07 34.47 1.90
C ILE A 14 14.14 33.52 2.67
N TYR A 15 14.55 32.26 2.85
CA TYR A 15 14.23 31.50 4.06
C TYR A 15 15.38 30.53 4.35
N ALA A 16 16.28 30.93 5.23
CA ALA A 16 17.22 30.01 5.86
C ALA A 16 16.43 29.13 6.84
N ILE A 17 16.13 27.89 6.46
CA ILE A 17 15.60 26.90 7.39
C ILE A 17 16.80 26.19 8.02
N PHE A 18 17.18 26.70 9.19
CA PHE A 18 18.08 26.04 10.12
C PHE A 18 17.35 24.80 10.67
N TYR A 19 17.76 23.60 10.27
CA TYR A 19 17.28 22.35 10.89
C TYR A 19 18.17 22.04 12.10
N PRO A 20 17.67 22.10 13.36
CA PRO A 20 18.42 21.59 14.48
C PRO A 20 18.48 20.06 14.38
N THR A 21 19.69 19.51 14.41
CA THR A 21 19.93 18.07 14.57
C THR A 21 19.61 17.66 16.00
N THR A 22 18.34 17.34 16.30
CA THR A 22 17.98 16.68 17.55
C THR A 22 17.95 15.17 17.31
N THR A 23 18.75 14.45 18.10
CA THR A 23 18.84 13.00 18.03
C THR A 23 17.55 12.36 18.58
N LEU A 24 17.15 11.23 18.00
CA LEU A 24 15.94 10.48 18.35
C LEU A 24 15.77 10.22 19.86
N LEU A 25 16.87 10.17 20.62
CA LEU A 25 16.85 9.94 22.06
C LEU A 25 16.32 11.12 22.89
N GLU A 26 16.51 12.36 22.46
CA GLU A 26 16.00 13.54 23.20
C GLU A 26 14.51 13.77 22.95
N ALA A 27 14.03 13.47 21.74
CA ALA A 27 12.62 13.58 21.39
C ALA A 27 11.76 12.62 22.23
N VAL A 28 12.20 11.36 22.41
CA VAL A 28 11.48 10.38 23.24
C VAL A 28 11.54 10.74 24.73
N ALA A 29 12.66 11.29 25.21
CA ALA A 29 12.81 11.69 26.60
C ALA A 29 11.92 12.89 26.97
N ASN A 30 11.70 13.82 26.04
CA ASN A 30 10.79 14.95 26.24
C ASN A 30 9.32 14.53 26.16
N ALA A 31 8.96 13.61 25.26
CA ALA A 31 7.60 13.07 25.17
C ALA A 31 7.15 12.31 26.44
N LEU A 32 8.09 11.65 27.13
CA LEU A 32 7.81 10.97 28.40
C LEU A 32 7.64 11.93 29.60
N LYS A 33 8.07 13.19 29.48
CA LYS A 33 7.95 14.20 30.55
C LYS A 33 6.69 15.05 30.46
N SER A 34 6.00 15.06 29.31
CA SER A 34 4.74 15.79 29.14
C SER A 34 3.55 14.86 29.33
N THR A 35 3.22 14.56 30.59
CA THR A 35 2.00 13.84 30.93
C THR A 35 0.81 14.80 30.91
N ASP A 36 0.34 15.13 29.70
CA ASP A 36 -1.04 15.58 29.51
C ASP A 36 -1.85 14.41 28.94
N SER A 37 -2.61 13.77 29.83
CA SER A 37 -3.38 12.55 29.55
C SER A 37 -4.44 12.71 28.47
N SER A 38 -4.73 13.94 28.04
CA SER A 38 -5.73 14.24 27.02
C SER A 38 -5.22 14.09 25.58
N GLU A 39 -3.92 14.32 25.30
CA GLU A 39 -3.33 14.10 23.97
C GLU A 39 -2.95 12.63 23.72
N LEU A 40 -2.74 11.85 24.77
CA LEU A 40 -2.49 10.41 24.67
C LEU A 40 -3.74 9.64 24.15
N LEU A 41 -4.94 10.18 24.37
CA LEU A 41 -6.20 9.62 23.84
C LEU A 41 -6.43 9.97 22.36
N ALA A 42 -5.86 11.07 21.89
CA ALA A 42 -5.86 11.44 20.47
C ALA A 42 -4.82 10.63 19.67
N SER A 43 -3.66 10.37 20.28
CA SER A 43 -2.59 9.57 19.68
C SER A 43 -2.81 8.05 19.79
N SER A 44 -3.61 7.58 20.75
CA SER A 44 -3.97 6.16 20.88
C SER A 44 -4.98 5.65 19.83
N ARG A 45 -5.58 6.54 19.04
CA ARG A 45 -6.25 6.13 17.79
C ARG A 45 -5.26 5.61 16.75
N SER A 46 -3.99 6.00 16.82
CA SER A 46 -2.96 5.51 15.90
C SER A 46 -2.34 4.16 16.30
N LEU A 47 -2.77 3.57 17.42
CA LEU A 47 -2.40 2.20 17.84
C LEU A 47 -3.62 1.28 18.00
N SER A 48 -4.81 1.71 17.56
CA SER A 48 -5.98 0.85 17.52
C SER A 48 -5.98 0.02 16.24
N ALA A 49 -5.79 -1.28 16.43
CA ALA A 49 -5.75 -2.36 15.44
C ALA A 49 -4.38 -2.54 14.76
N MET A 50 -3.77 -3.71 15.02
CA MET A 50 -3.29 -4.52 13.89
C MET A 50 -4.48 -4.60 12.94
N SER A 51 -4.53 -3.68 11.99
CA SER A 51 -5.71 -3.46 11.16
C SER A 51 -5.81 -4.66 10.25
N SER A 52 -6.62 -5.65 10.64
CA SER A 52 -7.31 -6.45 9.64
C SER A 52 -7.91 -5.46 8.66
N ALA A 53 -7.66 -5.65 7.37
CA ALA A 53 -8.26 -4.84 6.33
C ALA A 53 -9.77 -4.66 6.63
N PRO A 54 -10.34 -3.44 6.56
CA PRO A 54 -11.77 -3.23 6.76
C PRO A 54 -12.56 -4.25 5.94
N SER A 55 -13.49 -4.96 6.57
CA SER A 55 -14.23 -6.05 5.91
C SER A 55 -14.94 -5.53 4.66
N PRO A 56 -14.93 -6.29 3.55
CA PRO A 56 -15.58 -5.86 2.32
C PRO A 56 -17.10 -5.73 2.52
N PRO A 57 -17.80 -4.96 1.66
CA PRO A 57 -19.27 -4.98 1.61
C PRO A 57 -19.81 -6.40 1.37
N ALA A 58 -21.07 -6.63 1.72
CA ALA A 58 -21.72 -7.91 1.43
C ALA A 58 -21.64 -8.25 -0.07
N GLY A 59 -21.43 -9.54 -0.35
CA GLY A 59 -21.21 -10.07 -1.70
C GLY A 59 -19.88 -9.66 -2.34
N HIS A 60 -18.90 -9.18 -1.58
CA HIS A 60 -17.57 -8.80 -2.08
C HIS A 60 -16.45 -9.53 -1.33
N PHE A 61 -15.29 -9.59 -1.96
CA PHE A 61 -14.01 -9.97 -1.35
C PHE A 61 -13.06 -8.77 -1.39
N ASN A 62 -12.01 -8.79 -0.57
CA ASN A 62 -11.01 -7.73 -0.54
C ASN A 62 -9.76 -8.15 -1.31
N VAL A 63 -9.30 -7.30 -2.21
CA VAL A 63 -7.94 -7.36 -2.75
C VAL A 63 -7.06 -6.45 -1.90
N LEU A 64 -5.94 -7.00 -1.43
CA LEU A 64 -4.92 -6.30 -0.65
C LEU A 64 -3.70 -6.08 -1.53
N TYR A 65 -3.27 -4.84 -1.65
CA TYR A 65 -2.11 -4.46 -2.46
C TYR A 65 -0.92 -4.16 -1.57
N PHE A 66 0.23 -4.75 -1.88
CA PHE A 66 1.47 -4.49 -1.17
C PHE A 66 2.50 -3.78 -2.04
N ALA A 67 3.34 -2.96 -1.41
CA ALA A 67 4.55 -2.37 -2.00
C ALA A 67 4.32 -1.71 -3.39
N SER A 68 4.92 -2.27 -4.45
CA SER A 68 4.79 -1.71 -5.80
C SER A 68 3.37 -1.81 -6.36
N ALA A 69 2.57 -2.78 -5.91
CA ALA A 69 1.17 -2.88 -6.29
C ALA A 69 0.34 -1.74 -5.68
N SER A 70 0.51 -1.44 -4.39
CA SER A 70 -0.21 -0.32 -3.76
C SER A 70 0.26 1.03 -4.28
N SER A 71 1.56 1.16 -4.58
CA SER A 71 2.12 2.33 -5.24
C SER A 71 1.55 2.53 -6.66
N PHE A 72 1.29 1.45 -7.39
CA PHE A 72 0.72 1.51 -8.74
C PHE A 72 -0.76 1.90 -8.72
N THR A 73 -1.55 1.29 -7.85
CA THR A 73 -3.01 1.52 -7.78
C THR A 73 -3.38 2.76 -6.97
N GLY A 74 -2.46 3.25 -6.14
CA GLY A 74 -2.72 4.32 -5.17
C GLY A 74 -3.62 3.87 -4.01
N LYS A 75 -3.76 2.56 -3.79
CA LYS A 75 -4.65 1.97 -2.79
C LYS A 75 -3.95 0.83 -2.05
N GLU A 76 -4.21 0.72 -0.76
CA GLU A 76 -3.81 -0.47 0.03
C GLU A 76 -4.79 -1.63 -0.12
N GLN A 77 -6.07 -1.34 -0.42
CA GLN A 77 -7.09 -2.36 -0.65
C GLN A 77 -8.19 -1.89 -1.59
N GLU A 78 -8.90 -2.83 -2.21
CA GLU A 78 -10.18 -2.58 -2.86
C GLU A 78 -11.12 -3.79 -2.82
N ALA A 79 -12.42 -3.52 -2.76
CA ALA A 79 -13.44 -4.56 -2.76
C ALA A 79 -13.87 -4.92 -4.19
N LEU A 80 -13.94 -6.21 -4.49
CA LEU A 80 -14.40 -6.75 -5.77
C LEU A 80 -15.59 -7.70 -5.58
N PRO A 81 -16.51 -7.81 -6.56
CA PRO A 81 -17.67 -8.69 -6.45
C PRO A 81 -17.27 -10.16 -6.30
N ALA A 82 -17.91 -10.85 -5.37
CA ALA A 82 -17.83 -12.30 -5.18
C ALA A 82 -19.16 -12.96 -5.61
N PRO A 83 -19.15 -14.27 -5.97
CA PRO A 83 -17.98 -15.12 -6.13
C PRO A 83 -17.23 -14.87 -7.45
N MET A 84 -15.91 -15.08 -7.46
CA MET A 84 -15.07 -14.90 -8.64
C MET A 84 -14.11 -16.07 -8.84
N PRO A 85 -14.09 -16.72 -10.03
CA PRO A 85 -13.02 -17.65 -10.39
C PRO A 85 -11.65 -16.97 -10.38
N LEU A 86 -10.65 -17.60 -9.76
CA LEU A 86 -9.30 -17.04 -9.62
C LEU A 86 -8.67 -16.68 -10.97
N GLY A 87 -8.91 -17.49 -12.02
CA GLY A 87 -8.43 -17.20 -13.38
C GLY A 87 -8.93 -15.87 -13.98
N LYS A 88 -9.97 -15.24 -13.40
CA LYS A 88 -10.46 -13.93 -13.82
C LYS A 88 -9.86 -12.75 -13.07
N LEU A 89 -9.18 -13.00 -11.95
CA LEU A 89 -8.71 -11.94 -11.04
C LEU A 89 -7.84 -10.92 -11.78
N PHE A 90 -6.80 -11.36 -12.50
CA PHE A 90 -5.86 -10.46 -13.16
C PHE A 90 -6.49 -9.66 -14.30
N ALA A 91 -7.46 -10.25 -15.02
CA ALA A 91 -8.20 -9.54 -16.05
C ALA A 91 -9.08 -8.43 -15.47
N GLU A 92 -9.74 -8.70 -14.33
CA GLU A 92 -10.54 -7.69 -13.62
C GLU A 92 -9.65 -6.55 -13.07
N LEU A 93 -8.50 -6.90 -12.50
CA LEU A 93 -7.55 -5.91 -11.97
C LEU A 93 -6.94 -5.04 -13.07
N GLU A 94 -6.59 -5.62 -14.22
CA GLU A 94 -6.12 -4.89 -15.40
C GLU A 94 -7.19 -3.94 -15.96
N ALA A 95 -8.46 -4.37 -15.99
CA ALA A 95 -9.56 -3.53 -16.44
C ALA A 95 -9.77 -2.30 -15.54
N ARG A 96 -9.50 -2.42 -14.24
CA ARG A 96 -9.61 -1.32 -13.26
C ARG A 96 -8.37 -0.44 -13.23
N HIS A 97 -7.19 -1.04 -13.39
CA HIS A 97 -5.89 -0.38 -13.30
C HIS A 97 -5.06 -0.70 -14.56
N PRO A 98 -5.28 0.01 -15.68
CA PRO A 98 -4.61 -0.30 -16.94
C PRO A 98 -3.08 -0.31 -16.84
N GLY A 99 -2.47 -1.40 -17.31
CA GLY A 99 -1.04 -1.65 -17.26
C GLY A 99 -0.53 -2.28 -15.97
N LEU A 100 -1.40 -2.56 -15.00
CA LEU A 100 -1.03 -3.19 -13.73
C LEU A 100 -0.48 -4.61 -13.96
N LYS A 101 -1.10 -5.37 -14.86
CA LYS A 101 -0.71 -6.75 -15.12
C LYS A 101 0.72 -6.87 -15.63
N ALA A 102 1.01 -6.19 -16.75
CA ALA A 102 2.31 -6.27 -17.40
C ALA A 102 3.45 -5.66 -16.56
N LYS A 103 3.14 -4.73 -15.65
CA LYS A 103 4.15 -4.06 -14.82
C LYS A 103 4.35 -4.69 -13.45
N ILE A 104 3.32 -5.35 -12.91
CA ILE A 104 3.28 -5.81 -11.52
C ILE A 104 2.87 -7.28 -11.47
N LEU A 105 1.64 -7.63 -11.89
CA LEU A 105 1.03 -8.94 -11.59
C LEU A 105 1.79 -10.13 -12.18
N ASP A 106 2.40 -9.99 -13.37
CA ASP A 106 3.15 -11.08 -14.03
C ASP A 106 4.35 -11.59 -13.20
N SER A 107 4.78 -10.82 -12.19
CA SER A 107 5.87 -11.19 -11.28
C SER A 107 5.43 -11.41 -9.83
N CYS A 108 4.14 -11.26 -9.54
CA CYS A 108 3.61 -11.33 -8.17
C CYS A 108 3.22 -12.74 -7.77
N LEU A 109 3.28 -13.00 -6.46
CA LEU A 109 2.56 -14.11 -5.85
C LEU A 109 1.17 -13.64 -5.42
N VAL A 110 0.23 -14.59 -5.38
CA VAL A 110 -1.13 -14.36 -4.89
C VAL A 110 -1.41 -15.28 -3.73
N THR A 111 -2.06 -14.74 -2.70
CA THR A 111 -2.66 -15.56 -1.64
C THR A 111 -4.17 -15.36 -1.59
N VAL A 112 -4.89 -16.39 -1.15
CA VAL A 112 -6.30 -16.31 -0.76
C VAL A 112 -6.37 -16.77 0.69
N ASN A 113 -6.85 -15.92 1.59
CA ASN A 113 -6.89 -16.18 3.03
C ASN A 113 -5.54 -16.67 3.60
N LEU A 114 -4.45 -16.02 3.17
CA LEU A 114 -3.04 -16.32 3.52
C LEU A 114 -2.44 -17.58 2.88
N ASP A 115 -3.22 -18.37 2.14
CA ASP A 115 -2.72 -19.53 1.41
C ASP A 115 -2.24 -19.12 0.02
N TYR A 116 -1.01 -19.50 -0.34
CA TYR A 116 -0.48 -19.28 -1.69
C TYR A 116 -1.24 -20.12 -2.71
N VAL A 117 -1.64 -19.48 -3.81
CA VAL A 117 -2.40 -20.13 -4.88
C VAL A 117 -1.74 -19.91 -6.24
N ASP A 118 -1.82 -20.92 -7.09
CA ASP A 118 -1.46 -20.80 -8.50
C ASP A 118 -2.60 -20.12 -9.25
N VAL A 119 -2.31 -18.99 -9.88
CA VAL A 119 -3.28 -18.27 -10.71
C VAL A 119 -3.31 -18.94 -12.09
N PRO A 120 -4.46 -19.48 -12.54
CA PRO A 120 -4.59 -20.07 -13.87
C PRO A 120 -4.43 -19.03 -14.97
N ALA A 121 -4.35 -19.49 -16.22
CA ALA A 121 -4.27 -18.60 -17.38
C ALA A 121 -5.42 -17.57 -17.39
N ASP A 122 -5.09 -16.35 -17.78
CA ASP A 122 -5.99 -15.21 -17.63
C ASP A 122 -7.31 -15.37 -18.39
N GLY A 123 -8.41 -14.98 -17.73
CA GLY A 123 -9.74 -15.03 -18.29
C GLY A 123 -10.37 -16.43 -18.30
N SER A 124 -9.68 -17.44 -17.79
CA SER A 124 -10.24 -18.78 -17.60
C SER A 124 -11.24 -18.80 -16.44
N ASN A 125 -12.22 -19.71 -16.52
CA ASN A 125 -13.11 -20.04 -15.39
C ASN A 125 -12.49 -21.12 -14.47
N GLU A 126 -11.19 -21.38 -14.61
CA GLU A 126 -10.47 -22.43 -13.88
C GLU A 126 -9.92 -21.88 -12.55
N GLY A 127 -9.46 -22.80 -11.70
CA GLY A 127 -8.89 -22.49 -10.39
C GLY A 127 -9.91 -22.42 -9.25
N ALA A 128 -9.42 -22.04 -8.07
CA ALA A 128 -10.25 -21.82 -6.90
C ALA A 128 -11.27 -20.69 -7.14
N VAL A 129 -12.41 -20.76 -6.46
CA VAL A 129 -13.42 -19.70 -6.50
C VAL A 129 -13.28 -18.86 -5.24
N ILE A 130 -12.94 -17.58 -5.43
CA ILE A 130 -12.88 -16.57 -4.37
C ILE A 130 -14.31 -16.29 -3.92
N GLN A 131 -14.57 -16.44 -2.63
CA GLN A 131 -15.87 -16.28 -2.00
C GLN A 131 -16.04 -14.90 -1.38
N GLU A 132 -17.27 -14.61 -0.95
CA GLU A 132 -17.56 -13.43 -0.14
C GLU A 132 -16.71 -13.42 1.13
N ALA A 133 -16.23 -12.24 1.51
CA ALA A 133 -15.35 -11.97 2.64
C ALA A 133 -13.94 -12.57 2.57
N ASP A 134 -13.55 -13.24 1.48
CA ASP A 134 -12.17 -13.68 1.29
C ASP A 134 -11.22 -12.47 1.18
N GLU A 135 -9.99 -12.69 1.63
CA GLU A 135 -8.87 -11.77 1.46
C GLU A 135 -7.91 -12.30 0.40
N VAL A 136 -7.64 -11.48 -0.62
CA VAL A 136 -6.75 -11.83 -1.72
C VAL A 136 -5.58 -10.86 -1.74
N ALA A 137 -4.37 -11.33 -1.44
CA ALA A 137 -3.19 -10.47 -1.43
C ALA A 137 -2.41 -10.55 -2.74
N ILE A 138 -2.06 -9.38 -3.30
CA ILE A 138 -1.08 -9.25 -4.38
C ILE A 138 0.27 -8.93 -3.75
N ILE A 139 1.22 -9.87 -3.85
CA ILE A 139 2.52 -9.80 -3.19
C ILE A 139 3.62 -9.67 -4.25
N PRO A 140 4.11 -8.44 -4.53
CA PRO A 140 5.25 -8.25 -5.41
C PRO A 140 6.53 -8.87 -4.86
N PRO A 141 7.52 -9.18 -5.73
CA PRO A 141 8.85 -9.57 -5.28
C PRO A 141 9.43 -8.51 -4.34
N VAL A 142 9.93 -8.96 -3.18
CA VAL A 142 10.61 -8.07 -2.24
C VAL A 142 11.99 -7.68 -2.78
N SER A 143 12.22 -6.38 -3.00
CA SER A 143 13.58 -5.89 -3.22
C SER A 143 14.30 -5.87 -1.87
N SER A 144 15.23 -6.80 -1.64
CA SER A 144 16.19 -6.66 -0.56
C SER A 144 17.09 -5.47 -0.89
N GLY A 145 16.72 -4.28 -0.41
CA GLY A 145 17.53 -3.07 -0.53
C GLY A 145 18.94 -3.28 0.01
#